data_AF-A0A2M7YR40-F1
#
_entry.id   AF-A0A2M7YR40-F1
#
_cell.length_a   1.000
_cell.length_b   1.000
_cell.length_c   1.000
_cell.angle_alpha   90.00
_cell.angle_beta   90.00
_cell.angle_gamma   90.00
#
_symmetry.space_group_name_H-M   'P 1'
#
loop_
_entity.id
_entity.type
_entity.pdbx_description
1 polymer ?
#
loop_
_entity_poly.entity_id
_entity_poly.type
_entity_poly.pdbx_seq_one_letter_code
_entity_poly.pdbx_strand_id
1 'polypeptide(L)'
;MFQVGNPRIRSFGKTLPIIMSLAMGTAAAAPVPHLDTTAVKSARPIADGGYMVPGFETGHFAKAAEANLRPDKVLPARYDARTLGLVTPVRNQGACGACYAFSSAADLESKIAVDGLGSFDLSEESMKSCNYQGTGCDGGNQYVIMNYLATHGAELESCSPYVDSNLSCSLGCEARFTVLDFSAISGSTVAPTAVIKQYLLDFGPIHTTLFAGSDAQAAWRDQVSNHDGTGALYYAGTDTVNHSVLIVGWDDDVVHAGGTGAWIIKNSWGTTWGGTCGYGSEGGYGYIAYGSANVGMYSSFVKEFMTSDSPSTLLYHDEGGYTSAFGGLGTVLWGMGAFSVPAETRLHRVEFWTSDATVDVDVYIYGTYSGGLLSNLMTSSLNNTFAEPGYHYVEFATPLDLTSGSDFYVAVRFENQTYQYPLTADGDGPASAGKSWYSFNGSSWSSLESYGVDNTIRVRTSNNAALSVVDRGEDEPQGDPVPRSLMVDGAFPNPFNPTTAIRFATAKAGPVQVTMFDAQGRRVRGLANESMAAGPQQVIWDGRDDRGLVAPSGVYFCLIEAGYDARSIKLALMK
;
A
#
# COMPACT_ATOMS: atom_id res chain seq x y z
N MET A 1 87.59 47.31 -7.91
CA MET A 1 87.12 48.57 -7.30
C MET A 1 86.15 49.18 -8.29
N PHE A 2 84.89 49.38 -7.87
CA PHE A 2 83.72 49.99 -8.59
C PHE A 2 83.18 49.24 -9.84
N GLN A 3 81.88 49.02 -10.09
CA GLN A 3 80.62 49.42 -9.42
C GLN A 3 79.41 48.61 -10.00
N VAL A 4 78.53 48.12 -9.12
CA VAL A 4 77.02 48.06 -9.09
C VAL A 4 76.17 47.87 -10.38
N GLY A 5 75.18 46.96 -10.32
CA GLY A 5 73.78 47.23 -10.77
C GLY A 5 73.08 46.27 -11.76
N ASN A 6 72.00 45.61 -11.30
CA ASN A 6 70.97 44.77 -11.98
C ASN A 6 70.21 45.49 -13.15
N PRO A 7 69.22 44.92 -13.92
CA PRO A 7 68.62 43.56 -13.90
C PRO A 7 68.19 42.90 -15.26
N ARG A 8 67.88 41.58 -15.17
CA ARG A 8 66.91 40.70 -15.91
C ARG A 8 66.77 40.76 -17.46
N ILE A 9 66.79 39.57 -18.10
CA ILE A 9 65.69 38.90 -18.86
C ILE A 9 66.24 37.92 -19.94
N ARG A 10 65.55 36.76 -20.06
CA ARG A 10 65.48 35.75 -21.16
C ARG A 10 66.59 34.70 -21.27
N SER A 11 66.24 33.46 -20.89
CA SER A 11 66.88 32.23 -21.36
C SER A 11 66.04 31.54 -22.44
N PHE A 12 66.75 30.75 -23.23
CA PHE A 12 66.44 30.24 -24.55
C PHE A 12 65.43 29.08 -24.61
N GLY A 13 64.91 28.88 -25.83
CA GLY A 13 63.97 27.82 -26.21
C GLY A 13 64.50 26.39 -26.13
N LYS A 14 63.59 25.45 -26.39
CA LYS A 14 63.81 24.29 -27.26
C LYS A 14 62.47 23.65 -27.62
N THR A 15 62.21 23.61 -28.93
CA THR A 15 61.14 22.87 -29.60
C THR A 15 61.53 21.39 -29.69
N LEU A 16 60.64 20.47 -29.31
CA LEU A 16 60.62 19.07 -29.76
C LEU A 16 59.15 18.64 -29.98
N PRO A 17 58.88 17.76 -30.95
CA PRO A 17 57.55 17.59 -31.54
C PRO A 17 56.62 16.79 -30.63
N ILE A 18 55.39 17.27 -30.49
CA ILE A 18 54.31 16.57 -29.79
C ILE A 18 53.81 15.45 -30.70
N ILE A 19 54.01 14.22 -30.25
CA ILE A 19 53.27 13.04 -30.72
C ILE A 19 51.80 13.30 -30.39
N MET A 20 50.97 13.37 -31.43
CA MET A 20 49.52 13.50 -31.31
C MET A 20 48.97 12.19 -30.71
N SER A 21 48.91 12.13 -29.37
CA SER A 21 48.22 11.07 -28.66
C SER A 21 46.72 11.28 -28.89
N LEU A 22 46.06 10.34 -29.56
CA LEU A 22 44.61 10.26 -29.55
C LEU A 22 44.17 10.15 -28.08
N ALA A 23 43.59 11.22 -27.54
CA ALA A 23 42.81 11.12 -26.32
C ALA A 23 41.61 10.24 -26.63
N MET A 24 41.67 8.97 -26.21
CA MET A 24 40.49 8.14 -26.04
C MET A 24 39.60 8.88 -25.06
N GLY A 25 38.52 9.49 -25.56
CA GLY A 25 37.47 10.01 -24.72
C GLY A 25 36.97 8.87 -23.84
N THR A 26 37.09 9.04 -22.53
CA THR A 26 36.43 8.16 -21.57
C THR A 26 34.94 8.21 -21.87
N ALA A 27 34.39 7.13 -22.42
CA ALA A 27 32.95 6.95 -22.51
C ALA A 27 32.40 7.14 -21.10
N ALA A 28 31.50 8.12 -20.91
CA ALA A 28 30.73 8.20 -19.68
C ALA A 28 30.06 6.84 -19.48
N ALA A 29 30.23 6.25 -18.30
CA ALA A 29 29.59 4.98 -17.97
C ALA A 29 28.08 5.12 -18.23
N ALA A 30 27.48 4.13 -18.88
CA ALA A 30 26.03 4.11 -19.08
C ALA A 30 25.33 4.24 -17.71
N PRO A 31 24.22 4.97 -17.61
CA PRO A 31 23.46 5.06 -16.36
C PRO A 31 23.09 3.65 -15.89
N VAL A 32 23.36 3.34 -14.61
CA VAL A 32 23.08 2.04 -13.99
C VAL A 32 21.94 2.23 -12.98
N PRO A 33 20.93 1.35 -12.95
CA PRO A 33 19.94 1.39 -11.89
C PRO A 33 20.58 1.15 -10.53
N HIS A 34 19.95 1.66 -9.49
CA HIS A 34 20.45 1.59 -8.12
C HIS A 34 19.29 1.56 -7.14
N LEU A 35 19.60 1.17 -5.90
CA LEU A 35 18.70 1.33 -4.78
C LEU A 35 18.55 2.81 -4.45
N ASP A 36 17.34 3.20 -4.07
CA ASP A 36 17.12 4.50 -3.48
C ASP A 36 17.88 4.62 -2.16
N THR A 37 18.73 5.64 -2.06
CA THR A 37 19.51 5.96 -0.87
C THR A 37 19.00 7.20 -0.15
N THR A 38 17.93 7.83 -0.66
CA THR A 38 17.31 9.02 -0.07
C THR A 38 16.48 8.71 1.17
N ALA A 39 16.12 7.43 1.34
CA ALA A 39 15.64 6.80 2.56
C ALA A 39 16.13 7.46 3.86
N VAL A 40 15.18 7.78 4.75
CA VAL A 40 15.49 8.27 6.09
C VAL A 40 16.07 7.12 6.91
N LYS A 41 17.40 7.14 7.12
CA LYS A 41 18.05 6.26 8.10
C LYS A 41 17.73 6.73 9.52
N SER A 42 16.49 6.55 9.97
CA SER A 42 16.10 6.80 11.36
C SER A 42 15.55 5.54 12.02
N ALA A 43 16.34 4.47 12.00
CA ALA A 43 16.23 3.36 12.94
C ALA A 43 16.99 3.70 14.23
N ARG A 44 16.67 4.85 14.86
CA ARG A 44 17.15 5.10 16.22
C ARG A 44 16.03 4.70 17.17
N PRO A 45 16.25 3.74 18.08
CA PRO A 45 15.38 3.57 19.22
C PRO A 45 15.24 4.93 19.88
N ILE A 46 14.01 5.41 19.97
CA ILE A 46 13.70 6.49 20.89
C ILE A 46 13.90 5.88 22.28
N ALA A 47 14.42 6.67 23.23
CA ALA A 47 14.81 6.16 24.54
C ALA A 47 13.69 5.38 25.28
N ASP A 48 12.43 5.55 24.84
CA ASP A 48 11.23 4.93 25.37
C ASP A 48 10.55 3.90 24.42
N GLY A 49 11.18 3.52 23.29
CA GLY A 49 10.56 2.67 22.25
C GLY A 49 9.43 3.38 21.46
N GLY A 50 8.70 2.66 20.59
CA GLY A 50 7.47 3.16 19.94
C GLY A 50 7.44 3.10 18.41
N TYR A 51 6.94 4.15 17.76
CA TYR A 51 6.91 4.22 16.29
C TYR A 51 8.29 4.53 15.72
N MET A 52 8.68 3.79 14.68
CA MET A 52 9.90 4.01 13.92
C MET A 52 9.58 4.38 12.47
N VAL A 53 10.05 5.53 12.00
CA VAL A 53 9.87 5.95 10.60
C VAL A 53 10.37 4.85 9.63
N PRO A 54 9.60 4.48 8.59
CA PRO A 54 10.02 3.51 7.60
C PRO A 54 11.33 3.89 6.92
N GLY A 55 12.16 2.89 6.63
CA GLY A 55 13.51 3.06 6.06
C GLY A 55 13.56 3.37 4.56
N PHE A 56 12.48 3.91 3.97
CA PHE A 56 12.39 4.24 2.54
C PHE A 56 11.71 5.59 2.33
N GLU A 57 11.90 6.19 1.15
CA GLU A 57 11.34 7.50 0.82
C GLU A 57 9.81 7.45 0.66
N THR A 58 9.10 8.34 1.34
CA THR A 58 7.62 8.38 1.39
C THR A 58 7.04 9.79 1.27
N GLY A 59 7.87 10.82 1.07
CA GLY A 59 7.46 12.22 1.10
C GLY A 59 6.48 12.61 0.00
N HIS A 60 6.40 11.83 -1.07
CA HIS A 60 5.45 12.02 -2.17
C HIS A 60 4.06 11.39 -1.94
N PHE A 61 3.88 10.54 -0.92
CA PHE A 61 2.64 9.77 -0.74
C PHE A 61 1.40 10.65 -0.50
N ALA A 62 1.52 11.72 0.28
CA ALA A 62 0.37 12.57 0.60
C ALA A 62 -0.27 13.24 -0.64
N LYS A 63 0.54 13.56 -1.66
CA LYS A 63 0.05 14.15 -2.92
C LYS A 63 -0.86 13.21 -3.70
N ALA A 64 -0.70 11.90 -3.50
CA ALA A 64 -1.55 10.87 -4.09
C ALA A 64 -2.98 10.98 -3.58
N ALA A 65 -3.11 10.93 -2.26
CA ALA A 65 -4.41 10.93 -1.60
C ALA A 65 -5.17 12.24 -1.84
N GLU A 66 -4.45 13.36 -2.02
CA GLU A 66 -5.02 14.62 -2.48
C GLU A 66 -5.70 14.53 -3.85
N ALA A 67 -5.10 13.80 -4.80
CA ALA A 67 -5.68 13.61 -6.13
C ALA A 67 -6.97 12.77 -6.08
N ASN A 68 -7.13 11.93 -5.04
CA ASN A 68 -8.32 11.11 -4.82
C ASN A 68 -9.43 11.84 -4.05
N LEU A 69 -9.22 13.10 -3.64
CA LEU A 69 -10.23 13.89 -2.95
C LEU A 69 -11.45 14.12 -3.87
N ARG A 70 -12.64 13.80 -3.36
CA ARG A 70 -13.91 14.00 -4.07
C ARG A 70 -14.53 15.32 -3.61
N PRO A 71 -14.43 16.41 -4.39
CA PRO A 71 -14.82 17.76 -3.94
C PRO A 71 -16.32 17.92 -3.66
N ASP A 72 -17.14 17.02 -4.19
CA ASP A 72 -18.58 16.92 -3.98
C ASP A 72 -18.97 16.10 -2.73
N LYS A 73 -18.02 15.39 -2.12
CA LYS A 73 -18.28 14.62 -0.90
C LYS A 73 -18.55 15.55 0.27
N VAL A 74 -19.73 15.40 0.87
CA VAL A 74 -20.10 16.15 2.07
C VAL A 74 -19.35 15.59 3.27
N LEU A 75 -18.48 16.41 3.87
CA LEU A 75 -17.80 16.10 5.12
C LEU A 75 -18.58 16.74 6.28
N PRO A 76 -19.18 15.96 7.21
CA PRO A 76 -19.91 16.53 8.33
C PRO A 76 -18.96 17.27 9.29
N ALA A 77 -19.50 18.22 10.05
CA ALA A 77 -18.73 18.96 11.06
C ALA A 77 -18.20 18.04 12.18
N ARG A 78 -18.89 16.92 12.44
CA ARG A 78 -18.52 15.92 13.43
C ARG A 78 -18.76 14.52 12.88
N TYR A 79 -17.86 13.61 13.20
CA TYR A 79 -17.99 12.19 12.89
C TYR A 79 -17.29 11.38 13.97
N ASP A 80 -17.91 10.28 14.39
CA ASP A 80 -17.35 9.38 15.40
C ASP A 80 -17.73 7.95 15.06
N ALA A 81 -16.75 7.18 14.58
CA ALA A 81 -16.93 5.80 14.15
C ALA A 81 -17.39 4.87 15.29
N ARG A 82 -17.17 5.27 16.55
CA ARG A 82 -17.62 4.51 17.73
C ARG A 82 -19.14 4.47 17.84
N THR A 83 -19.84 5.52 17.36
CA THR A 83 -21.31 5.57 17.30
C THR A 83 -21.90 4.55 16.33
N LEU A 84 -21.08 4.04 15.42
CA LEU A 84 -21.44 3.05 14.40
C LEU A 84 -20.98 1.63 14.77
N GLY A 85 -20.32 1.45 15.92
CA GLY A 85 -19.77 0.16 16.33
C GLY A 85 -18.55 -0.29 15.52
N LEU A 86 -17.84 0.64 14.89
CA LEU A 86 -16.70 0.36 14.01
C LEU A 86 -15.34 0.39 14.73
N VAL A 87 -15.36 0.50 16.06
CA VAL A 87 -14.14 0.65 16.88
C VAL A 87 -14.24 -0.34 18.03
N THR A 88 -13.21 -1.17 18.16
CA THR A 88 -13.06 -2.15 19.25
C THR A 88 -12.67 -1.48 20.57
N PRO A 89 -12.82 -2.15 21.72
CA PRO A 89 -12.43 -1.59 23.00
C PRO A 89 -10.95 -1.19 23.08
N VAL A 90 -10.61 -0.27 23.97
CA VAL A 90 -9.23 0.19 24.21
C VAL A 90 -8.41 -0.91 24.89
N ARG A 91 -7.16 -1.05 24.43
CA ARG A 91 -6.15 -1.97 24.98
C ARG A 91 -5.00 -1.19 25.62
N ASN A 92 -4.04 -1.90 26.22
CA ASN A 92 -2.95 -1.30 26.96
C ASN A 92 -1.60 -1.97 26.62
N GLN A 93 -0.72 -1.24 25.96
CA GLN A 93 0.64 -1.67 25.62
C GLN A 93 1.61 -1.65 26.81
N GLY A 94 1.24 -1.01 27.92
CA GLY A 94 2.13 -0.84 29.06
C GLY A 94 3.39 -0.02 28.73
N ALA A 95 4.55 -0.48 29.20
CA ALA A 95 5.84 0.18 28.99
C ALA A 95 6.53 -0.19 27.66
N CYS A 96 6.04 -1.21 26.97
CA CYS A 96 6.57 -1.71 25.73
C CYS A 96 6.28 -0.73 24.59
N GLY A 97 7.26 -0.50 23.70
CA GLY A 97 7.14 0.34 22.51
C GLY A 97 6.25 -0.25 21.39
N ALA A 98 5.16 -0.94 21.73
CA ALA A 98 4.34 -1.72 20.81
C ALA A 98 3.20 -0.95 20.12
N CYS A 99 3.13 0.39 20.25
CA CYS A 99 2.05 1.20 19.67
C CYS A 99 1.78 0.94 18.17
N TYR A 100 2.82 0.61 17.41
CA TYR A 100 2.74 0.26 15.99
C TYR A 100 1.92 -1.02 15.75
N ALA A 101 2.02 -2.01 16.63
CA ALA A 101 1.23 -3.24 16.57
C ALA A 101 -0.23 -2.96 16.96
N PHE A 102 -0.46 -2.24 18.06
CA PHE A 102 -1.82 -1.88 18.51
C PHE A 102 -2.58 -1.04 17.49
N SER A 103 -1.96 0.00 16.93
CA SER A 103 -2.62 0.86 15.96
C SER A 103 -2.94 0.11 14.66
N SER A 104 -2.03 -0.75 14.20
CA SER A 104 -2.24 -1.57 12.99
C SER A 104 -3.27 -2.68 13.20
N ALA A 105 -3.30 -3.32 14.37
CA ALA A 105 -4.33 -4.29 14.74
C ALA A 105 -5.70 -3.62 14.77
N ALA A 106 -5.81 -2.46 15.41
CA ALA A 106 -7.05 -1.71 15.51
C ALA A 106 -7.57 -1.19 14.15
N ASP A 107 -6.67 -0.88 13.20
CA ASP A 107 -7.02 -0.57 11.80
C ASP A 107 -7.68 -1.79 11.12
N LEU A 108 -7.05 -2.96 11.19
CA LEU A 108 -7.63 -4.21 10.66
C LEU A 108 -8.96 -4.57 11.34
N GLU A 109 -9.05 -4.48 12.67
CA GLU A 109 -10.29 -4.72 13.42
C GLU A 109 -11.42 -3.79 12.96
N SER A 110 -11.10 -2.52 12.74
CA SER A 110 -12.06 -1.53 12.26
C SER A 110 -12.53 -1.86 10.86
N LYS A 111 -11.63 -2.31 9.97
CA LYS A 111 -12.00 -2.77 8.63
C LYS A 111 -12.91 -4.00 8.68
N ILE A 112 -12.64 -4.96 9.57
CA ILE A 112 -13.48 -6.14 9.78
C ILE A 112 -14.90 -5.73 10.21
N ALA A 113 -15.01 -4.73 11.10
CA ALA A 113 -16.29 -4.19 11.52
C ALA A 113 -17.02 -3.44 10.39
N VAL A 114 -16.31 -2.64 9.58
CA VAL A 114 -16.82 -1.95 8.39
C VAL A 114 -17.42 -2.95 7.38
N ASP A 115 -16.79 -4.10 7.21
CA ASP A 115 -17.27 -5.16 6.31
C ASP A 115 -18.46 -5.95 6.86
N GLY A 116 -18.86 -5.67 8.10
CA GLY A 116 -20.04 -6.25 8.75
C GLY A 116 -19.80 -7.62 9.37
N LEU A 117 -18.54 -8.01 9.59
CA LEU A 117 -18.21 -9.27 10.28
C LEU A 117 -18.30 -9.15 11.82
N GLY A 118 -18.40 -7.93 12.33
CA GLY A 118 -18.50 -7.64 13.77
C GLY A 118 -17.15 -7.32 14.41
N SER A 119 -17.11 -7.40 15.74
CA SER A 119 -15.93 -7.05 16.54
C SER A 119 -15.05 -8.27 16.76
N PHE A 120 -13.75 -8.12 16.52
CA PHE A 120 -12.73 -9.12 16.83
C PHE A 120 -11.64 -8.46 17.67
N ASP A 121 -10.98 -9.26 18.50
CA ASP A 121 -9.85 -8.85 19.34
C ASP A 121 -8.61 -9.57 18.82
N LEU A 122 -7.77 -8.86 18.06
CA LEU A 122 -6.61 -9.43 17.38
C LEU A 122 -5.39 -9.39 18.30
N SER A 123 -4.51 -10.38 18.16
CA SER A 123 -3.33 -10.50 19.01
C SER A 123 -2.23 -9.53 18.60
N GLU A 124 -2.01 -8.46 19.37
CA GLU A 124 -0.82 -7.63 19.20
C GLU A 124 0.46 -8.37 19.55
N GLU A 125 0.42 -9.39 20.41
CA GLU A 125 1.59 -10.20 20.77
C GLU A 125 2.18 -10.90 19.55
N SER A 126 1.33 -11.55 18.77
CA SER A 126 1.73 -12.27 17.56
C SER A 126 2.39 -11.30 16.55
N MET A 127 1.78 -10.13 16.34
CA MET A 127 2.28 -9.09 15.45
C MET A 127 3.61 -8.49 15.94
N LYS A 128 3.74 -8.23 17.24
CA LYS A 128 4.94 -7.65 17.88
C LYS A 128 6.11 -8.63 17.89
N SER A 129 5.88 -9.89 18.21
CA SER A 129 6.94 -10.88 18.49
C SER A 129 7.31 -11.74 17.29
N CYS A 130 6.44 -11.88 16.28
CA CYS A 130 6.64 -12.75 15.11
C CYS A 130 6.84 -12.03 13.77
N ASN A 131 6.86 -10.69 13.74
CA ASN A 131 7.23 -10.00 12.49
C ASN A 131 8.70 -10.27 12.14
N TYR A 132 9.00 -10.24 10.84
CA TYR A 132 10.32 -10.60 10.31
C TYR A 132 11.44 -9.73 10.87
N GLN A 133 11.18 -8.43 11.03
CA GLN A 133 12.15 -7.44 11.52
C GLN A 133 12.50 -7.63 13.00
N GLY A 134 11.77 -8.46 13.75
CA GLY A 134 12.06 -8.76 15.15
C GLY A 134 11.98 -7.52 16.05
N THR A 135 11.09 -6.59 15.73
CA THR A 135 11.03 -5.27 16.37
C THR A 135 10.70 -5.29 17.86
N GLY A 136 9.83 -6.21 18.29
CA GLY A 136 9.49 -6.35 19.71
C GLY A 136 9.01 -5.03 20.35
N CYS A 137 9.48 -4.77 21.56
CA CYS A 137 9.26 -3.54 22.33
C CYS A 137 10.20 -2.40 21.94
N ASP A 138 11.19 -2.62 21.08
CA ASP A 138 12.16 -1.58 20.69
C ASP A 138 11.54 -0.58 19.70
N GLY A 139 10.41 -0.96 19.09
CA GLY A 139 9.59 -0.12 18.24
C GLY A 139 9.49 -0.63 16.82
N GLY A 140 8.52 -0.14 16.05
CA GLY A 140 8.15 -0.65 14.73
C GLY A 140 7.30 0.33 13.93
N ASN A 141 6.74 -0.12 12.81
CA ASN A 141 5.81 0.67 12.01
C ASN A 141 4.77 -0.20 11.33
N GLN A 142 3.79 0.45 10.70
CA GLN A 142 2.70 -0.22 10.02
C GLN A 142 3.15 -1.10 8.86
N TYR A 143 4.24 -0.78 8.15
CA TYR A 143 4.70 -1.62 7.03
C TYR A 143 5.23 -2.97 7.52
N VAL A 144 5.95 -2.99 8.64
CA VAL A 144 6.39 -4.22 9.31
C VAL A 144 5.19 -5.09 9.70
N ILE A 145 4.15 -4.48 10.28
CA ILE A 145 2.96 -5.22 10.70
C ILE A 145 2.13 -5.68 9.51
N MET A 146 1.94 -4.84 8.49
CA MET A 146 1.17 -5.22 7.30
C MET A 146 1.89 -6.31 6.50
N ASN A 147 3.21 -6.31 6.47
CA ASN A 147 3.98 -7.43 5.93
C ASN A 147 3.73 -8.74 6.70
N TYR A 148 3.75 -8.69 8.04
CA TYR A 148 3.39 -9.83 8.89
C TYR A 148 1.95 -10.29 8.62
N LEU A 149 0.99 -9.38 8.56
CA LEU A 149 -0.42 -9.69 8.33
C LEU A 149 -0.70 -10.24 6.93
N ALA A 150 0.10 -9.90 5.93
CA ALA A 150 -0.01 -10.45 4.58
C ALA A 150 0.60 -11.86 4.46
N THR A 151 1.65 -12.15 5.23
CA THR A 151 2.44 -13.39 5.16
C THR A 151 1.94 -14.47 6.14
N HIS A 152 1.65 -14.08 7.38
CA HIS A 152 1.24 -14.97 8.47
C HIS A 152 -0.22 -14.79 8.86
N GLY A 153 -0.74 -13.57 8.75
CA GLY A 153 -2.10 -13.21 9.18
C GLY A 153 -2.21 -12.90 10.68
N ALA A 154 -3.41 -12.48 11.10
CA ALA A 154 -3.75 -12.13 12.47
C ALA A 154 -4.38 -13.30 13.22
N GLU A 155 -3.78 -13.66 14.36
CA GLU A 155 -4.45 -14.47 15.37
C GLU A 155 -5.39 -13.62 16.23
N LEU A 156 -6.27 -14.29 16.99
CA LEU A 156 -7.04 -13.63 18.04
C LEU A 156 -6.19 -13.44 19.31
N GLU A 157 -6.44 -12.38 20.05
CA GLU A 157 -5.80 -12.09 21.34
C GLU A 157 -5.94 -13.27 22.33
N SER A 158 -7.06 -14.00 22.28
CA SER A 158 -7.25 -15.20 23.10
C SER A 158 -6.29 -16.35 22.79
N CYS A 159 -5.66 -16.36 21.61
CA CYS A 159 -4.68 -17.38 21.22
C CYS A 159 -3.27 -17.02 21.72
N SER A 160 -2.90 -15.76 21.53
CA SER A 160 -1.57 -15.23 21.88
C SER A 160 -1.75 -13.94 22.67
N PRO A 161 -2.01 -14.02 23.98
CA PRO A 161 -2.30 -12.84 24.78
C PRO A 161 -1.11 -11.89 24.88
N TYR A 162 -1.39 -10.59 24.86
CA TYR A 162 -0.40 -9.54 24.97
C TYR A 162 0.41 -9.60 26.26
N VAL A 163 1.72 -9.47 26.13
CA VAL A 163 2.65 -9.30 27.25
C VAL A 163 3.49 -8.03 27.03
N ASP A 164 3.53 -7.19 28.05
CA ASP A 164 4.32 -5.95 28.11
C ASP A 164 5.83 -6.23 28.32
N SER A 165 6.42 -7.02 27.42
CA SER A 165 7.86 -7.31 27.36
C SER A 165 8.23 -8.02 26.06
N ASN A 166 9.52 -8.14 25.76
CA ASN A 166 9.97 -8.94 24.63
C ASN A 166 9.81 -10.44 24.91
N LEU A 167 9.04 -11.12 24.06
CA LEU A 167 8.93 -12.57 24.03
C LEU A 167 9.55 -13.12 22.75
N SER A 168 9.89 -14.41 22.77
CA SER A 168 10.18 -15.13 21.53
C SER A 168 8.89 -15.34 20.74
N CYS A 169 8.98 -15.31 19.41
CA CYS A 169 7.84 -15.63 18.56
C CYS A 169 7.23 -16.98 18.93
N SER A 170 5.93 -16.97 19.21
CA SER A 170 5.11 -18.16 19.44
C SER A 170 3.71 -17.88 18.92
N LEU A 171 3.25 -18.69 17.98
CA LEU A 171 1.89 -18.63 17.44
C LEU A 171 1.00 -19.59 18.22
N GLY A 172 -0.16 -19.08 18.67
CA GLY A 172 -1.09 -19.79 19.54
C GLY A 172 -2.21 -20.51 18.78
N CYS A 173 -2.51 -20.09 17.56
CA CYS A 173 -3.55 -20.70 16.72
C CYS A 173 -3.32 -20.44 15.23
N GLU A 174 -4.29 -20.81 14.38
CA GLU A 174 -4.25 -20.39 12.98
C GLU A 174 -4.74 -18.95 12.86
N ALA A 175 -4.13 -18.20 11.94
CA ALA A 175 -4.58 -16.85 11.65
C ALA A 175 -6.03 -16.83 11.17
N ARG A 176 -6.83 -15.92 11.72
CA ARG A 176 -8.24 -15.73 11.36
C ARG A 176 -8.41 -14.83 10.14
N PHE A 177 -7.52 -13.85 9.99
CA PHE A 177 -7.56 -12.86 8.92
C PHE A 177 -6.18 -12.66 8.30
N THR A 178 -6.09 -12.54 6.99
CA THR A 178 -4.84 -12.22 6.26
C THR A 178 -5.08 -10.98 5.41
N VAL A 179 -4.20 -9.98 5.52
CA VAL A 179 -4.31 -8.75 4.75
C VAL A 179 -3.96 -9.01 3.29
N LEU A 180 -4.79 -8.48 2.38
CA LEU A 180 -4.63 -8.61 0.93
C LEU A 180 -4.38 -7.27 0.25
N ASP A 181 -4.98 -6.20 0.77
CA ASP A 181 -4.84 -4.85 0.24
C ASP A 181 -4.70 -3.86 1.40
N PHE A 182 -3.61 -3.13 1.39
CA PHE A 182 -3.24 -2.10 2.36
C PHE A 182 -2.76 -0.87 1.59
N SER A 183 -3.22 0.31 1.99
CA SER A 183 -2.91 1.55 1.29
C SER A 183 -2.48 2.65 2.26
N ALA A 184 -1.44 3.40 1.87
CA ALA A 184 -0.97 4.57 2.59
C ALA A 184 -1.64 5.84 2.05
N ILE A 185 -2.21 6.63 2.97
CA ILE A 185 -2.78 7.96 2.70
C ILE A 185 -1.66 8.99 2.65
N SER A 186 -0.65 8.82 3.51
CA SER A 186 0.43 9.77 3.68
C SER A 186 1.72 9.09 4.16
N GLY A 187 2.84 9.78 3.97
CA GLY A 187 4.17 9.35 4.40
C GLY A 187 4.76 10.35 5.38
N SER A 188 5.97 10.83 5.08
CA SER A 188 6.67 11.85 5.87
C SER A 188 6.04 13.25 5.85
N THR A 189 4.90 13.42 5.20
CA THR A 189 4.13 14.66 5.11
C THR A 189 2.68 14.43 5.50
N VAL A 190 2.04 15.38 6.18
CA VAL A 190 0.63 15.28 6.57
C VAL A 190 -0.26 15.58 5.36
N ALA A 191 -1.21 14.69 5.06
CA ALA A 191 -2.23 14.94 4.05
C ALA A 191 -3.23 16.02 4.52
N PRO A 192 -3.87 16.78 3.63
CA PRO A 192 -4.86 17.78 4.01
C PRO A 192 -5.99 17.18 4.85
N THR A 193 -6.51 17.94 5.83
CA THR A 193 -7.57 17.48 6.74
C THR A 193 -8.78 16.89 6.00
N ALA A 194 -9.19 17.50 4.88
CA ALA A 194 -10.31 17.01 4.07
C ALA A 194 -10.07 15.62 3.47
N VAL A 195 -8.82 15.31 3.10
CA VAL A 195 -8.42 13.99 2.59
C VAL A 195 -8.57 12.96 3.70
N ILE A 196 -7.94 13.20 4.86
CA ILE A 196 -8.01 12.28 6.00
C ILE A 196 -9.47 12.04 6.44
N LYS A 197 -10.31 13.08 6.50
CA LYS A 197 -11.76 12.94 6.77
C LYS A 197 -12.47 12.09 5.72
N GLN A 198 -12.19 12.30 4.44
CA GLN A 198 -12.80 11.51 3.36
C GLN A 198 -12.45 10.03 3.47
N TYR A 199 -11.17 9.70 3.68
CA TYR A 199 -10.70 8.33 3.84
C TYR A 199 -11.33 7.68 5.09
N LEU A 200 -11.43 8.42 6.20
CA LEU A 200 -12.10 7.93 7.41
C LEU A 200 -13.58 7.56 7.17
N LEU A 201 -14.27 8.29 6.29
CA LEU A 201 -15.64 7.98 5.90
C LEU A 201 -15.75 6.84 4.88
N ASP A 202 -14.74 6.65 4.03
CA ASP A 202 -14.75 5.64 2.97
C ASP A 202 -14.35 4.26 3.49
N PHE A 203 -13.35 4.22 4.37
CA PHE A 203 -12.70 2.98 4.78
C PHE A 203 -12.83 2.67 6.27
N GLY A 204 -13.37 3.61 7.06
CA GLY A 204 -13.47 3.51 8.51
C GLY A 204 -12.26 4.11 9.23
N PRO A 205 -12.11 3.87 10.54
CA PRO A 205 -10.95 4.28 11.33
C PRO A 205 -9.62 3.99 10.64
N ILE A 206 -8.65 4.90 10.78
CA ILE A 206 -7.37 4.83 10.06
C ILE A 206 -6.20 4.85 11.03
N HIS A 207 -5.18 4.05 10.73
CA HIS A 207 -3.88 4.14 11.41
C HIS A 207 -3.28 5.53 11.16
N THR A 208 -2.66 6.13 12.18
CA THR A 208 -1.84 7.33 12.04
C THR A 208 -0.70 7.36 13.06
N THR A 209 0.16 8.36 12.92
CA THR A 209 1.24 8.63 13.86
C THR A 209 1.16 10.05 14.41
N LEU A 210 1.82 10.28 15.54
CA LEU A 210 2.01 11.60 16.14
C LEU A 210 3.31 11.66 16.94
N PHE A 211 3.73 12.87 17.28
CA PHE A 211 4.80 13.09 18.24
C PHE A 211 4.24 13.16 19.67
N ALA A 212 4.52 12.15 20.48
CA ALA A 212 4.10 12.04 21.89
C ALA A 212 5.09 12.67 22.88
N GLY A 213 6.18 13.26 22.40
CA GLY A 213 7.17 13.96 23.23
C GLY A 213 8.53 13.27 23.30
N SER A 214 9.48 13.96 23.92
CA SER A 214 10.84 13.47 24.18
C SER A 214 11.40 14.19 25.41
N ASP A 215 12.61 13.83 25.86
CA ASP A 215 13.31 14.57 26.91
C ASP A 215 13.52 16.05 26.58
N ALA A 216 13.78 16.39 25.32
CA ALA A 216 13.93 17.78 24.89
C ALA A 216 12.59 18.53 24.91
N GLN A 217 11.47 17.81 24.86
CA GLN A 217 10.11 18.34 24.93
C GLN A 217 9.35 17.79 26.15
N ALA A 218 10.02 17.73 27.31
CA ALA A 218 9.48 17.14 28.54
C ALA A 218 8.09 17.67 28.93
N ALA A 219 7.85 18.99 28.80
CA ALA A 219 6.54 19.55 29.13
C ALA A 219 5.40 19.05 28.23
N TRP A 220 5.67 18.86 26.93
CA TRP A 220 4.70 18.28 26.00
C TRP A 220 4.50 16.80 26.28
N ARG A 221 5.59 16.04 26.48
CA ARG A 221 5.54 14.64 26.88
C ARG A 221 4.68 14.46 28.13
N ASP A 222 4.93 15.24 29.17
CA ASP A 222 4.21 15.14 30.43
C ASP A 222 2.72 15.50 30.27
N GLN A 223 2.38 16.45 29.40
CA GLN A 223 0.99 16.77 29.05
C GLN A 223 0.31 15.60 28.32
N VAL A 224 1.01 14.97 27.36
CA VAL A 224 0.50 13.82 26.61
C VAL A 224 0.32 12.62 27.54
N SER A 225 1.34 12.25 28.32
CA SER A 225 1.30 11.07 29.21
C SER A 225 0.24 11.19 30.31
N ASN A 226 0.01 12.40 30.84
CA ASN A 226 -0.96 12.64 31.91
C ASN A 226 -2.29 13.22 31.39
N HIS A 227 -2.56 13.13 30.09
CA HIS A 227 -3.80 13.65 29.53
C HIS A 227 -5.01 12.97 30.18
N ASP A 228 -5.92 13.75 30.76
CA ASP A 228 -7.11 13.30 31.48
C ASP A 228 -8.38 13.31 30.62
N GLY A 229 -8.23 13.54 29.32
CA GLY A 229 -9.32 13.64 28.36
C GLY A 229 -10.01 15.00 28.31
N THR A 230 -9.54 15.98 29.08
CA THR A 230 -10.10 17.33 29.06
C THR A 230 -9.42 18.20 28.00
N GLY A 231 -10.24 18.86 27.17
CA GLY A 231 -9.77 19.70 26.06
C GLY A 231 -9.10 18.91 24.94
N ALA A 232 -8.39 19.61 24.06
CA ALA A 232 -7.59 18.99 23.01
C ALA A 232 -6.10 19.22 23.22
N LEU A 233 -5.33 18.18 22.95
CA LEU A 233 -3.87 18.23 22.86
C LEU A 233 -3.46 19.14 21.70
N TYR A 234 -2.52 20.04 21.96
CA TYR A 234 -2.02 20.99 20.98
C TYR A 234 -0.50 21.20 21.12
N TYR A 235 0.21 20.95 20.03
CA TYR A 235 1.65 21.08 19.90
C TYR A 235 2.00 21.55 18.49
N ALA A 236 2.57 22.74 18.39
CA ALA A 236 2.90 23.37 17.11
C ALA A 236 4.30 22.98 16.57
N GLY A 237 5.04 22.14 17.29
CA GLY A 237 6.37 21.71 16.87
C GLY A 237 6.31 20.68 15.74
N THR A 238 7.45 20.50 15.06
CA THR A 238 7.59 19.63 13.88
C THR A 238 8.53 18.46 14.15
N ASP A 239 8.69 18.06 15.42
CA ASP A 239 9.54 16.95 15.83
C ASP A 239 9.08 15.62 15.20
N THR A 240 10.03 14.72 15.03
CA THR A 240 9.80 13.42 14.42
C THR A 240 8.77 12.63 15.23
N VAL A 241 7.73 12.14 14.55
CA VAL A 241 6.70 11.29 15.14
C VAL A 241 7.30 10.03 15.78
N ASN A 242 6.71 9.59 16.88
CA ASN A 242 7.24 8.49 17.69
C ASN A 242 6.17 7.62 18.36
N HIS A 243 4.90 7.91 18.11
CA HIS A 243 3.78 7.14 18.64
C HIS A 243 2.75 6.88 17.55
N SER A 244 2.12 5.71 17.58
CA SER A 244 1.05 5.34 16.65
C SER A 244 -0.28 5.26 17.37
N VAL A 245 -1.33 5.81 16.75
CA VAL A 245 -2.70 5.81 17.27
C VAL A 245 -3.68 5.63 16.11
N LEU A 246 -4.92 5.32 16.42
CA LEU A 246 -5.98 5.21 15.42
C LEU A 246 -6.81 6.51 15.43
N ILE A 247 -7.01 7.15 14.28
CA ILE A 247 -8.03 8.21 14.14
C ILE A 247 -9.37 7.51 14.00
N VAL A 248 -10.31 7.82 14.89
CA VAL A 248 -11.65 7.22 14.92
C VAL A 248 -12.76 8.23 14.61
N GLY A 249 -12.41 9.51 14.53
CA GLY A 249 -13.39 10.56 14.31
C GLY A 249 -12.77 11.95 14.29
N TRP A 250 -13.64 12.95 14.23
CA TRP A 250 -13.29 14.35 14.35
C TRP A 250 -14.46 15.19 14.87
N ASP A 251 -14.13 16.37 15.38
CA ASP A 251 -15.09 17.39 15.78
C ASP A 251 -14.51 18.78 15.46
N ASP A 252 -15.13 19.48 14.50
CA ASP A 252 -14.70 20.79 14.01
C ASP A 252 -14.90 21.92 15.04
N ASP A 253 -15.74 21.70 16.05
CA ASP A 253 -16.08 22.71 17.05
C ASP A 253 -15.18 22.67 18.29
N VAL A 254 -14.29 21.68 18.40
CA VAL A 254 -13.38 21.57 19.55
C VAL A 254 -12.38 22.71 19.54
N VAL A 255 -12.44 23.57 20.57
CA VAL A 255 -11.58 24.76 20.71
C VAL A 255 -10.29 24.39 21.43
N HIS A 256 -9.17 24.89 20.90
CA HIS A 256 -7.84 24.72 21.47
C HIS A 256 -6.97 25.96 21.20
N ALA A 257 -5.74 25.96 21.73
CA ALA A 257 -4.83 27.11 21.63
C ALA A 257 -4.46 27.51 20.18
N GLY A 258 -4.64 26.59 19.22
CA GLY A 258 -4.36 26.80 17.80
C GLY A 258 -5.57 27.13 16.94
N GLY A 259 -6.77 27.23 17.51
CA GLY A 259 -8.01 27.47 16.76
C GLY A 259 -9.11 26.48 17.14
N THR A 260 -9.80 25.97 16.11
CA THR A 260 -10.88 24.99 16.26
C THR A 260 -10.66 23.78 15.37
N GLY A 261 -11.15 22.64 15.81
CA GLY A 261 -11.14 21.39 15.07
C GLY A 261 -10.08 20.43 15.57
N ALA A 262 -10.52 19.22 15.91
CA ALA A 262 -9.67 18.18 16.43
C ALA A 262 -10.06 16.80 15.88
N TRP A 263 -9.07 15.93 15.74
CA TRP A 263 -9.25 14.50 15.57
C TRP A 263 -9.63 13.86 16.91
N ILE A 264 -10.46 12.83 16.85
CA ILE A 264 -10.67 11.89 17.96
C ILE A 264 -9.71 10.73 17.70
N ILE A 265 -8.78 10.50 18.63
CA ILE A 265 -7.83 9.38 18.56
C ILE A 265 -8.15 8.31 19.59
N LYS A 266 -8.02 7.04 19.21
CA LYS A 266 -7.97 5.88 20.10
C LYS A 266 -6.50 5.57 20.39
N ASN A 267 -6.13 5.58 21.65
CA ASN A 267 -4.77 5.29 22.10
C ASN A 267 -4.67 3.86 22.66
N SER A 268 -3.44 3.39 22.89
CA SER A 268 -3.09 2.06 23.39
C SER A 268 -2.49 2.10 24.81
N TRP A 269 -2.84 3.11 25.62
CA TRP A 269 -2.33 3.28 27.00
C TRP A 269 -3.37 2.94 28.06
N GLY A 270 -4.35 2.11 27.70
CA GLY A 270 -5.44 1.71 28.58
C GLY A 270 -6.52 2.78 28.76
N THR A 271 -7.61 2.37 29.41
CA THR A 271 -8.83 3.18 29.55
C THR A 271 -8.71 4.31 30.57
N THR A 272 -7.62 4.37 31.34
CA THR A 272 -7.36 5.44 32.32
C THR A 272 -6.67 6.65 31.72
N TRP A 273 -6.06 6.50 30.55
CA TRP A 273 -5.50 7.63 29.80
C TRP A 273 -6.60 8.35 29.03
N GLY A 274 -6.52 9.67 28.91
CA GLY A 274 -7.50 10.44 28.17
C GLY A 274 -8.90 10.35 28.78
N GLY A 275 -9.92 10.39 27.92
CA GLY A 275 -11.32 10.34 28.32
C GLY A 275 -12.20 9.76 27.23
N THR A 276 -13.49 10.10 27.26
CA THR A 276 -14.49 9.52 26.35
C THR A 276 -14.67 10.30 25.05
N CYS A 277 -14.12 11.52 24.96
CA CYS A 277 -14.42 12.47 23.88
C CYS A 277 -15.94 12.58 23.61
N GLY A 278 -16.73 12.61 24.68
CA GLY A 278 -18.19 12.78 24.62
C GLY A 278 -19.00 11.55 24.22
N TYR A 279 -18.39 10.37 24.03
CA TYR A 279 -19.10 9.14 23.63
C TYR A 279 -18.80 7.96 24.54
N GLY A 280 -19.86 7.28 25.00
CA GLY A 280 -19.74 6.09 25.86
C GLY A 280 -19.15 6.38 27.24
N SER A 281 -18.69 5.32 27.90
CA SER A 281 -18.05 5.38 29.23
C SER A 281 -16.59 4.92 29.22
N GLU A 282 -16.10 4.42 28.08
CA GLU A 282 -14.74 3.95 27.93
C GLU A 282 -13.80 5.15 27.70
N GLY A 283 -12.75 5.26 28.53
CA GLY A 283 -11.65 6.20 28.32
C GLY A 283 -10.66 5.68 27.27
N GLY A 284 -9.44 6.21 27.25
CA GLY A 284 -8.42 5.84 26.25
C GLY A 284 -8.50 6.62 24.94
N TYR A 285 -9.40 7.61 24.87
CA TYR A 285 -9.52 8.50 23.72
C TYR A 285 -9.07 9.92 24.08
N GLY A 286 -8.62 10.66 23.07
CA GLY A 286 -8.24 12.06 23.24
C GLY A 286 -8.62 12.88 22.01
N TYR A 287 -8.83 14.18 22.24
CA TYR A 287 -8.84 15.13 21.14
C TYR A 287 -7.43 15.59 20.85
N ILE A 288 -7.02 15.58 19.60
CA ILE A 288 -5.77 16.21 19.13
C ILE A 288 -6.10 17.19 18.02
N ALA A 289 -5.66 18.43 18.20
CA ALA A 289 -5.92 19.51 17.26
C ALA A 289 -5.47 19.16 15.83
N TYR A 290 -6.19 19.64 14.81
CA TYR A 290 -5.72 19.55 13.43
C TYR A 290 -4.35 20.23 13.27
N GLY A 291 -3.45 19.60 12.51
CA GLY A 291 -2.10 20.13 12.27
C GLY A 291 -1.17 20.13 13.49
N SER A 292 -1.55 19.48 14.59
CA SER A 292 -0.77 19.40 15.82
C SER A 292 0.08 18.14 15.88
N ALA A 293 1.29 18.22 16.44
CA ALA A 293 2.17 17.08 16.72
C ALA A 293 2.43 16.15 15.53
N ASN A 294 2.39 16.70 14.31
CA ASN A 294 2.50 15.95 13.06
C ASN A 294 1.47 14.81 12.92
N VAL A 295 0.33 14.89 13.63
CA VAL A 295 -0.76 13.93 13.48
C VAL A 295 -1.24 13.90 12.03
N GLY A 296 -1.37 12.70 11.48
CA GLY A 296 -1.70 12.51 10.06
C GLY A 296 -0.48 12.15 9.19
N MET A 297 0.75 12.18 9.70
CA MET A 297 1.89 11.52 9.03
C MET A 297 1.74 10.01 9.07
N TYR A 298 2.24 9.33 8.04
CA TYR A 298 2.23 7.87 7.91
C TYR A 298 0.85 7.25 8.15
N SER A 299 -0.19 7.94 7.69
CA SER A 299 -1.57 7.45 7.84
C SER A 299 -1.85 6.40 6.77
N SER A 300 -2.61 5.38 7.14
CA SER A 300 -2.90 4.24 6.29
C SER A 300 -4.17 3.53 6.72
N PHE A 301 -4.64 2.62 5.87
CA PHE A 301 -5.83 1.82 6.13
C PHE A 301 -5.71 0.44 5.47
N VAL A 302 -6.38 -0.54 6.05
CA VAL A 302 -6.63 -1.84 5.40
C VAL A 302 -7.83 -1.72 4.47
N LYS A 303 -7.66 -2.11 3.22
CA LYS A 303 -8.71 -2.07 2.19
C LYS A 303 -9.34 -3.44 1.95
N GLU A 304 -8.56 -4.50 2.01
CA GLU A 304 -9.06 -5.85 1.84
C GLU A 304 -8.29 -6.86 2.68
N PHE A 305 -9.02 -7.86 3.17
CA PHE A 305 -8.48 -9.02 3.86
C PHE A 305 -9.24 -10.28 3.43
N MET A 306 -8.65 -11.44 3.71
CA MET A 306 -9.31 -12.74 3.58
C MET A 306 -9.48 -13.39 4.95
N THR A 307 -10.53 -14.19 5.09
CA THR A 307 -10.78 -14.99 6.28
C THR A 307 -10.14 -16.37 6.17
N SER A 308 -9.85 -17.01 7.29
CA SER A 308 -9.25 -18.35 7.35
C SER A 308 -10.06 -19.43 6.64
N ASP A 309 -11.37 -19.21 6.44
CA ASP A 309 -12.26 -20.10 5.69
C ASP A 309 -11.91 -20.17 4.19
N SER A 310 -10.94 -19.37 3.72
CA SER A 310 -10.39 -19.38 2.36
C SER A 310 -8.92 -19.80 2.36
N PRO A 311 -8.60 -21.06 2.68
CA PRO A 311 -7.21 -21.46 2.89
C PRO A 311 -6.36 -21.25 1.63
N SER A 312 -5.25 -20.53 1.77
CA SER A 312 -4.33 -20.17 0.68
C SER A 312 -2.87 -20.37 1.07
N THR A 313 -2.02 -20.49 0.06
CA THR A 313 -0.55 -20.51 0.19
C THR A 313 -0.01 -19.26 -0.48
N LEU A 314 0.88 -18.54 0.20
CA LEU A 314 1.62 -17.42 -0.37
C LEU A 314 3.03 -17.89 -0.74
N LEU A 315 3.43 -17.68 -1.99
CA LEU A 315 4.78 -17.91 -2.49
C LEU A 315 5.45 -16.54 -2.62
N TYR A 316 6.61 -16.38 -1.97
CA TYR A 316 7.33 -15.11 -1.90
C TYR A 316 8.82 -15.38 -1.63
N HIS A 317 9.66 -14.38 -1.91
CA HIS A 317 11.10 -14.40 -1.62
C HIS A 317 11.53 -13.18 -0.79
N ASP A 318 10.60 -12.26 -0.50
CA ASP A 318 10.82 -11.00 0.19
C ASP A 318 10.29 -11.09 1.63
N GLU A 319 11.04 -11.71 2.55
CA GLU A 319 10.56 -11.91 3.91
C GLU A 319 10.34 -10.58 4.66
N GLY A 320 11.14 -9.56 4.37
CA GLY A 320 11.04 -8.22 4.94
C GLY A 320 9.98 -7.34 4.28
N GLY A 321 9.48 -7.71 3.09
CA GLY A 321 8.53 -6.91 2.32
C GLY A 321 9.13 -5.62 1.77
N TYR A 322 8.36 -4.52 1.79
CA TYR A 322 8.84 -3.24 1.27
C TYR A 322 9.76 -2.54 2.28
N THR A 323 11.08 -2.67 2.06
CA THR A 323 12.12 -2.04 2.89
C THR A 323 13.00 -1.09 2.08
N SER A 324 13.01 -1.23 0.75
CA SER A 324 13.74 -0.37 -0.19
C SER A 324 13.04 -0.27 -1.55
N ALA A 325 13.50 0.64 -2.42
CA ALA A 325 13.02 0.74 -3.79
C ALA A 325 14.20 0.79 -4.78
N PHE A 326 14.01 0.22 -5.96
CA PHE A 326 15.02 0.02 -7.00
C PHE A 326 14.63 0.70 -8.31
N GLY A 327 15.59 1.34 -8.97
CA GLY A 327 15.36 2.08 -10.21
C GLY A 327 16.36 3.21 -10.42
N GLY A 328 15.87 4.45 -10.54
CA GLY A 328 16.66 5.67 -10.68
C GLY A 328 16.90 6.14 -12.12
N LEU A 329 16.37 5.44 -13.12
CA LEU A 329 16.55 5.79 -14.55
C LEU A 329 15.25 6.18 -15.28
N GLY A 330 14.13 6.20 -14.57
CA GLY A 330 12.80 6.49 -15.13
C GLY A 330 11.70 5.99 -14.20
N THR A 331 10.45 6.23 -14.57
CA THR A 331 9.28 5.81 -13.78
C THR A 331 8.76 4.44 -14.16
N VAL A 332 9.35 3.79 -15.17
CA VAL A 332 8.94 2.45 -15.63
C VAL A 332 10.06 1.46 -15.37
N LEU A 333 9.74 0.35 -14.70
CA LEU A 333 10.63 -0.79 -14.55
C LEU A 333 9.82 -2.08 -14.46
N TRP A 334 10.41 -3.16 -14.93
CA TRP A 334 9.86 -4.50 -14.77
C TRP A 334 10.58 -5.20 -13.63
N GLY A 335 9.82 -5.92 -12.80
CA GLY A 335 10.32 -6.94 -11.89
C GLY A 335 9.93 -8.33 -12.38
N MET A 336 10.71 -9.35 -12.02
CA MET A 336 10.32 -10.74 -12.23
C MET A 336 10.68 -11.60 -11.02
N GLY A 337 9.73 -12.44 -10.60
CA GLY A 337 9.92 -13.49 -9.60
C GLY A 337 9.87 -14.88 -10.24
N ALA A 338 10.72 -15.81 -9.79
CA ALA A 338 10.65 -17.23 -10.18
C ALA A 338 10.14 -18.08 -9.02
N PHE A 339 9.14 -18.91 -9.26
CA PHE A 339 8.46 -19.71 -8.25
C PHE A 339 8.42 -21.17 -8.66
N SER A 340 8.46 -22.05 -7.66
CA SER A 340 8.33 -23.49 -7.83
C SER A 340 7.04 -23.93 -7.13
N VAL A 341 6.26 -24.78 -7.79
CA VAL A 341 4.95 -25.21 -7.30
C VAL A 341 5.13 -26.39 -6.32
N PRO A 342 4.86 -26.21 -5.01
CA PRO A 342 5.14 -27.26 -4.02
C PRO A 342 4.16 -28.43 -4.11
N ALA A 343 2.94 -28.17 -4.59
CA ALA A 343 1.91 -29.17 -4.81
C ALA A 343 0.86 -28.63 -5.80
N GLU A 344 0.05 -29.52 -6.38
CA GLU A 344 -1.04 -29.16 -7.28
C GLU A 344 -1.92 -28.06 -6.68
N THR A 345 -2.08 -26.94 -7.38
CA THR A 345 -2.78 -25.77 -6.82
C THR A 345 -3.34 -24.89 -7.93
N ARG A 346 -4.14 -23.89 -7.56
CA ARG A 346 -4.62 -22.84 -8.47
C ARG A 346 -4.06 -21.50 -8.05
N LEU A 347 -3.44 -20.79 -8.98
CA LEU A 347 -3.03 -19.41 -8.80
C LEU A 347 -4.25 -18.50 -8.97
N HIS A 348 -4.53 -17.72 -7.94
CA HIS A 348 -5.65 -16.76 -7.94
C HIS A 348 -5.18 -15.33 -8.21
N ARG A 349 -4.05 -14.94 -7.61
CA ARG A 349 -3.58 -13.56 -7.65
C ARG A 349 -2.08 -13.44 -7.54
N VAL A 350 -1.58 -12.35 -8.11
CA VAL A 350 -0.21 -11.87 -7.95
C VAL A 350 -0.28 -10.65 -7.04
N GLU A 351 0.52 -10.64 -5.97
CA GLU A 351 0.55 -9.60 -4.95
C GLU A 351 1.90 -8.86 -5.01
N PHE A 352 1.93 -7.58 -4.64
CA PHE A 352 3.13 -6.75 -4.75
C PHE A 352 2.98 -5.45 -3.95
N TRP A 353 4.11 -4.80 -3.67
CA TRP A 353 4.11 -3.43 -3.12
C TRP A 353 4.31 -2.38 -4.20
N THR A 354 3.65 -1.24 -4.06
CA THR A 354 3.76 -0.07 -4.95
C THR A 354 4.44 1.11 -4.24
N SER A 355 5.22 1.89 -4.98
CA SER A 355 6.10 2.94 -4.41
C SER A 355 5.70 4.36 -4.74
N ASP A 356 4.57 4.60 -5.41
CA ASP A 356 4.15 5.94 -5.81
C ASP A 356 2.64 6.13 -5.69
N ALA A 357 2.24 7.40 -5.82
CA ALA A 357 0.90 7.91 -5.73
C ALA A 357 -0.11 7.21 -6.64
N THR A 358 0.28 6.98 -7.88
CA THR A 358 -0.51 6.19 -8.81
C THR A 358 0.45 5.30 -9.57
N VAL A 359 0.16 4.01 -9.58
CA VAL A 359 0.99 3.01 -10.24
C VAL A 359 0.14 2.20 -11.20
N ASP A 360 0.52 2.25 -12.48
CA ASP A 360 -0.01 1.35 -13.49
C ASP A 360 0.78 0.04 -13.46
N VAL A 361 0.07 -1.08 -13.46
CA VAL A 361 0.63 -2.42 -13.31
C VAL A 361 0.09 -3.36 -14.38
N ASP A 362 1.03 -4.02 -15.06
CA ASP A 362 0.74 -5.15 -15.96
C ASP A 362 1.42 -6.41 -15.43
N VAL A 363 0.66 -7.50 -15.30
CA VAL A 363 1.12 -8.78 -14.77
C VAL A 363 1.10 -9.83 -15.87
N TYR A 364 2.18 -10.60 -15.98
CA TYR A 364 2.33 -11.69 -16.93
C TYR A 364 2.86 -12.94 -16.22
N ILE A 365 2.29 -14.10 -16.53
CA ILE A 365 2.70 -15.38 -15.97
C ILE A 365 3.20 -16.27 -17.11
N TYR A 366 4.44 -16.73 -16.99
CA TYR A 366 5.12 -17.58 -17.98
C TYR A 366 5.50 -18.92 -17.36
N GLY A 367 5.40 -20.00 -18.15
CA GLY A 367 5.82 -21.34 -17.72
C GLY A 367 7.29 -21.64 -17.98
N THR A 368 8.06 -20.75 -18.63
CA THR A 368 9.46 -21.04 -18.98
C THR A 368 10.32 -19.78 -19.04
N TYR A 369 11.48 -19.84 -18.39
CA TYR A 369 12.58 -18.88 -18.53
C TYR A 369 13.87 -19.64 -18.83
N SER A 370 14.42 -19.46 -20.03
CA SER A 370 15.64 -20.16 -20.46
C SER A 370 16.45 -19.30 -21.43
N GLY A 371 17.77 -19.32 -21.29
CA GLY A 371 18.66 -18.50 -22.12
C GLY A 371 18.41 -16.99 -22.01
N GLY A 372 17.86 -16.53 -20.88
CA GLY A 372 17.49 -15.12 -20.67
C GLY A 372 16.16 -14.70 -21.29
N LEU A 373 15.36 -15.64 -21.81
CA LEU A 373 14.10 -15.37 -22.50
C LEU A 373 12.91 -16.01 -21.77
N LEU A 374 11.86 -15.22 -21.58
CA LEU A 374 10.55 -15.70 -21.15
C LEU A 374 9.78 -16.27 -22.34
N SER A 375 9.13 -17.41 -22.14
CA SER A 375 8.30 -18.08 -23.13
C SER A 375 7.18 -18.88 -22.46
N ASN A 376 6.26 -19.42 -23.26
CA ASN A 376 5.08 -20.11 -22.75
C ASN A 376 4.22 -19.22 -21.83
N LEU A 377 3.72 -18.09 -22.37
CA LEU A 377 2.81 -17.22 -21.64
C LEU A 377 1.53 -18.00 -21.29
N MET A 378 1.26 -18.14 -19.99
CA MET A 378 0.13 -18.89 -19.45
C MET A 378 -1.09 -17.98 -19.27
N THR A 379 -0.89 -16.78 -18.71
CA THR A 379 -1.94 -15.76 -18.54
C THR A 379 -1.34 -14.37 -18.32
N SER A 380 -2.17 -13.34 -18.40
CA SER A 380 -1.79 -11.94 -18.15
C SER A 380 -2.99 -11.11 -17.73
N SER A 381 -2.75 -10.07 -16.93
CA SER A 381 -3.71 -9.02 -16.61
C SER A 381 -3.06 -7.66 -16.84
N LEU A 382 -3.73 -6.80 -17.62
CA LEU A 382 -3.14 -5.58 -18.17
C LEU A 382 -4.00 -4.36 -17.83
N ASN A 383 -3.36 -3.20 -17.77
CA ASN A 383 -3.97 -1.89 -17.49
C ASN A 383 -4.64 -1.84 -16.11
N ASN A 384 -3.98 -2.41 -15.09
CA ASN A 384 -4.39 -2.23 -13.71
C ASN A 384 -3.82 -0.91 -13.19
N THR A 385 -4.58 -0.16 -12.41
CA THR A 385 -4.13 1.10 -11.82
C THR A 385 -4.46 1.13 -10.34
N PHE A 386 -3.48 1.49 -9.52
CA PHE A 386 -3.62 1.62 -8.07
C PHE A 386 -3.43 3.09 -7.70
N ALA A 387 -4.38 3.64 -6.94
CA ALA A 387 -4.49 5.06 -6.64
C ALA A 387 -3.74 5.47 -5.35
N GLU A 388 -3.11 4.51 -4.68
CA GLU A 388 -2.36 4.71 -3.44
C GLU A 388 -1.12 3.78 -3.42
N PRO A 389 -0.01 4.24 -2.83
CA PRO A 389 1.12 3.36 -2.52
C PRO A 389 0.72 2.39 -1.40
N GLY A 390 1.25 1.17 -1.43
CA GLY A 390 0.88 0.13 -0.46
C GLY A 390 1.06 -1.27 -0.99
N TYR A 391 0.44 -2.24 -0.31
CA TYR A 391 0.42 -3.65 -0.69
C TYR A 391 -0.88 -3.94 -1.45
N HIS A 392 -0.75 -4.46 -2.66
CA HIS A 392 -1.86 -4.65 -3.58
C HIS A 392 -1.79 -6.01 -4.24
N TYR A 393 -2.87 -6.35 -4.95
CA TYR A 393 -2.91 -7.56 -5.76
C TYR A 393 -3.61 -7.33 -7.10
N VAL A 394 -3.31 -8.20 -8.05
CA VAL A 394 -4.08 -8.41 -9.27
C VAL A 394 -4.64 -9.83 -9.24
N GLU A 395 -5.96 -9.94 -9.25
CA GLU A 395 -6.68 -11.21 -9.28
C GLU A 395 -7.05 -11.61 -10.71
N PHE A 396 -6.95 -12.90 -11.00
CA PHE A 396 -7.29 -13.48 -12.29
C PHE A 396 -8.71 -14.06 -12.23
N ALA A 397 -9.57 -13.62 -13.15
CA ALA A 397 -10.96 -14.08 -13.23
C ALA A 397 -11.08 -15.60 -13.38
N THR A 398 -10.15 -16.22 -14.12
CA THR A 398 -10.00 -17.67 -14.19
C THR A 398 -8.70 -18.06 -13.49
N PRO A 399 -8.78 -18.74 -12.32
CA PRO A 399 -7.60 -19.24 -11.64
C PRO A 399 -6.81 -20.19 -12.55
N LEU A 400 -5.48 -20.10 -12.50
CA LEU A 400 -4.58 -20.89 -13.32
C LEU A 400 -4.17 -22.17 -12.59
N ASP A 401 -4.46 -23.33 -13.17
CA ASP A 401 -3.98 -24.62 -12.64
C ASP A 401 -2.45 -24.70 -12.74
N LEU A 402 -1.80 -25.03 -11.63
CA LEU A 402 -0.36 -25.17 -11.50
C LEU A 402 0.00 -26.59 -11.07
N THR A 403 0.86 -27.23 -11.85
CA THR A 403 1.30 -28.61 -11.62
C THR A 403 2.43 -28.67 -10.61
N SER A 404 2.34 -29.61 -9.67
CA SER A 404 3.36 -29.88 -8.65
C SER A 404 4.73 -30.10 -9.28
N GLY A 405 5.76 -29.48 -8.73
CA GLY A 405 7.15 -29.58 -9.18
C GLY A 405 7.47 -28.80 -10.46
N SER A 406 6.51 -28.10 -11.06
CA SER A 406 6.78 -27.16 -12.15
C SER A 406 7.31 -25.83 -11.62
N ASP A 407 8.09 -25.15 -12.45
CA ASP A 407 8.50 -23.76 -12.23
C ASP A 407 7.64 -22.84 -13.10
N PHE A 408 7.39 -21.63 -12.58
CA PHE A 408 6.75 -20.56 -13.33
C PHE A 408 7.36 -19.21 -12.94
N TYR A 409 7.15 -18.22 -13.80
CA TYR A 409 7.79 -16.91 -13.71
C TYR A 409 6.73 -15.82 -13.83
N VAL A 410 6.75 -14.90 -12.88
CA VAL A 410 5.82 -13.78 -12.83
C VAL A 410 6.60 -12.52 -13.18
N ALA A 411 6.32 -11.94 -14.34
CA ALA A 411 6.87 -10.67 -14.76
C ALA A 411 5.83 -9.57 -14.54
N VAL A 412 6.22 -8.50 -13.87
CA VAL A 412 5.34 -7.38 -13.55
C VAL A 412 5.98 -6.09 -14.06
N ARG A 413 5.24 -5.33 -14.86
CA ARG A 413 5.61 -3.98 -15.26
C ARG A 413 5.01 -3.01 -14.26
N PHE A 414 5.84 -2.16 -13.67
CA PHE A 414 5.41 -1.05 -12.84
C PHE A 414 5.67 0.25 -13.58
N GLU A 415 4.68 1.14 -13.59
CA GLU A 415 4.78 2.50 -14.10
C GLU A 415 4.28 3.48 -13.03
N ASN A 416 5.25 4.11 -12.37
CA ASN A 416 5.01 5.19 -11.44
C ASN A 416 4.62 6.48 -12.17
N GLN A 417 3.90 7.36 -11.48
CA GLN A 417 3.55 8.67 -12.02
C GLN A 417 4.74 9.63 -12.02
N THR A 418 5.50 9.68 -10.92
CA THR A 418 6.58 10.65 -10.70
C THR A 418 7.83 10.05 -10.06
N TYR A 419 7.67 9.08 -9.17
CA TYR A 419 8.79 8.52 -8.41
C TYR A 419 9.63 7.58 -9.28
N GLN A 420 10.95 7.79 -9.31
CA GLN A 420 11.85 7.11 -10.25
C GLN A 420 12.33 5.73 -9.80
N TYR A 421 11.80 5.20 -8.69
CA TYR A 421 12.13 3.86 -8.18
C TYR A 421 10.86 3.00 -8.12
N PRO A 422 10.36 2.54 -9.29
CA PRO A 422 9.07 1.85 -9.39
C PRO A 422 9.07 0.42 -8.86
N LEU A 423 10.22 -0.24 -8.77
CA LEU A 423 10.29 -1.61 -8.26
C LEU A 423 10.61 -1.58 -6.76
N THR A 424 9.64 -1.92 -5.92
CA THR A 424 9.86 -2.13 -4.49
C THR A 424 10.69 -3.40 -4.26
N ALA A 425 11.53 -3.37 -3.23
CA ALA A 425 12.47 -4.44 -2.94
C ALA A 425 12.67 -4.64 -1.43
N ASP A 426 12.93 -5.89 -1.06
CA ASP A 426 13.42 -6.25 0.26
C ASP A 426 14.95 -6.18 0.27
N GLY A 427 15.49 -5.21 1.00
CA GLY A 427 16.93 -5.07 1.28
C GLY A 427 17.33 -5.44 2.70
N ASP A 428 16.38 -5.88 3.54
CA ASP A 428 16.67 -6.37 4.89
C ASP A 428 16.84 -7.90 4.90
N GLY A 429 16.08 -8.60 4.05
CA GLY A 429 16.18 -10.04 3.82
C GLY A 429 17.37 -10.48 2.96
N PRO A 430 17.77 -11.76 3.04
CA PRO A 430 18.85 -12.30 2.22
C PRO A 430 18.40 -12.47 0.76
N ALA A 431 19.13 -11.88 -0.19
CA ALA A 431 18.83 -12.05 -1.61
C ALA A 431 18.80 -13.52 -2.06
N SER A 432 17.74 -13.89 -2.75
CA SER A 432 17.46 -15.23 -3.21
C SER A 432 18.06 -15.49 -4.59
N ALA A 433 19.12 -16.30 -4.61
CA ALA A 433 19.86 -16.61 -5.83
C ALA A 433 18.97 -17.18 -6.94
N GLY A 434 18.94 -16.49 -8.08
CA GLY A 434 18.14 -16.90 -9.24
C GLY A 434 16.63 -16.89 -8.99
N LYS A 435 16.13 -16.00 -8.12
CA LYS A 435 14.69 -15.84 -7.86
C LYS A 435 14.12 -14.47 -8.23
N SER A 436 14.97 -13.45 -8.36
CA SER A 436 14.56 -12.06 -8.51
C SER A 436 15.36 -11.33 -9.60
N TRP A 437 14.65 -10.65 -10.50
CA TRP A 437 15.24 -9.89 -11.62
C TRP A 437 14.55 -8.56 -11.86
N TYR A 438 15.21 -7.69 -12.61
CA TYR A 438 14.64 -6.48 -13.18
C TYR A 438 14.84 -6.40 -14.71
N SER A 439 14.03 -5.58 -15.38
CA SER A 439 14.20 -5.26 -16.80
C SER A 439 13.69 -3.85 -17.15
N PHE A 440 14.33 -3.17 -18.08
CA PHE A 440 13.86 -1.88 -18.62
C PHE A 440 12.87 -2.03 -19.78
N ASN A 441 12.81 -3.21 -20.40
CA ASN A 441 12.05 -3.43 -21.64
C ASN A 441 11.17 -4.70 -21.60
N GLY A 442 11.15 -5.41 -20.45
CA GLY A 442 10.41 -6.66 -20.28
C GLY A 442 10.96 -7.86 -21.05
N SER A 443 12.10 -7.72 -21.74
CA SER A 443 12.68 -8.74 -22.62
C SER A 443 14.13 -9.10 -22.28
N SER A 444 14.88 -8.17 -21.69
CA SER A 444 16.27 -8.36 -21.27
C SER A 444 16.36 -8.24 -19.76
N TRP A 445 16.65 -9.36 -19.10
CA TRP A 445 16.55 -9.50 -17.65
C TRP A 445 17.92 -9.55 -16.98
N SER A 446 18.05 -8.82 -15.88
CA SER A 446 19.25 -8.76 -15.04
C SER A 446 18.90 -9.16 -13.61
N SER A 447 19.77 -9.96 -12.99
CA SER A 447 19.55 -10.40 -11.60
C SER A 447 19.60 -9.22 -10.63
N LEU A 448 18.74 -9.26 -9.61
CA LEU A 448 18.79 -8.33 -8.47
C LEU A 448 19.78 -8.78 -7.38
N GLU A 449 20.27 -10.02 -7.44
CA GLU A 449 21.20 -10.61 -6.47
C GLU A 449 22.47 -9.78 -6.27
N SER A 450 23.01 -9.15 -7.32
CA SER A 450 24.21 -8.30 -7.20
C SER A 450 24.00 -7.04 -6.37
N TYR A 451 22.74 -6.65 -6.14
CA TYR A 451 22.36 -5.54 -5.27
C TYR A 451 21.99 -6.00 -3.86
N GLY A 452 21.97 -7.31 -3.61
CA GLY A 452 21.62 -7.89 -2.31
C GLY A 452 20.15 -7.69 -1.94
N VAL A 453 19.25 -7.67 -2.93
CA VAL A 453 17.81 -7.48 -2.70
C VAL A 453 16.95 -8.47 -3.48
N ASP A 454 15.75 -8.72 -2.97
CA ASP A 454 14.67 -9.38 -3.71
C ASP A 454 13.56 -8.38 -4.06
N ASN A 455 12.89 -8.56 -5.20
CA ASN A 455 11.70 -7.76 -5.48
C ASN A 455 10.51 -8.30 -4.69
N THR A 456 9.52 -7.45 -4.44
CA THR A 456 8.40 -7.81 -3.57
C THR A 456 7.21 -8.46 -4.30
N ILE A 457 7.46 -9.11 -5.44
CA ILE A 457 6.41 -9.82 -6.19
C ILE A 457 6.12 -11.16 -5.49
N ARG A 458 4.85 -11.41 -5.22
CA ARG A 458 4.36 -12.60 -4.54
C ARG A 458 3.21 -13.24 -5.31
N VAL A 459 2.92 -14.50 -4.98
CA VAL A 459 1.87 -15.27 -5.63
C VAL A 459 1.03 -15.99 -4.60
N ARG A 460 -0.28 -15.79 -4.63
CA ARG A 460 -1.20 -16.52 -3.77
C ARG A 460 -1.97 -17.58 -4.53
N THR A 461 -1.96 -18.79 -3.98
CA THR A 461 -2.60 -19.99 -4.54
C THR A 461 -3.56 -20.64 -3.55
N SER A 462 -4.45 -21.51 -4.01
CA SER A 462 -5.39 -22.26 -3.15
C SER A 462 -4.69 -23.41 -2.39
N ASN A 463 -5.08 -23.70 -1.15
CA ASN A 463 -4.58 -24.90 -0.48
C ASN A 463 -5.16 -26.19 -1.10
N ASN A 464 -4.33 -27.24 -1.24
CA ASN A 464 -4.65 -28.52 -1.91
C ASN A 464 -5.97 -29.18 -1.49
N ALA A 465 -6.53 -28.87 -0.30
CA ALA A 465 -7.81 -29.41 0.13
C ALA A 465 -8.95 -29.07 -0.84
N ALA A 466 -8.86 -27.92 -1.53
CA ALA A 466 -9.84 -27.51 -2.54
C ALA A 466 -9.82 -28.34 -3.84
N LEU A 467 -8.77 -29.13 -4.10
CA LEU A 467 -8.71 -30.06 -5.23
C LEU A 467 -9.33 -31.43 -4.94
N SER A 468 -9.75 -31.70 -3.70
CA SER A 468 -10.26 -33.02 -3.28
C SER A 468 -11.78 -33.14 -3.16
N VAL A 469 -12.55 -32.11 -3.54
CA VAL A 469 -14.01 -32.16 -3.46
C VAL A 469 -14.65 -31.78 -4.81
N VAL A 470 -15.40 -32.76 -5.34
CA VAL A 470 -16.34 -32.77 -6.48
C VAL A 470 -15.76 -33.07 -7.88
N ASP A 471 -15.43 -34.34 -8.11
CA ASP A 471 -16.01 -35.05 -9.24
C ASP A 471 -16.84 -36.22 -8.70
N ARG A 472 -18.17 -36.02 -8.65
CA ARG A 472 -19.24 -37.03 -8.74
C ARG A 472 -20.59 -36.39 -8.39
N GLY A 473 -21.49 -36.36 -9.37
CA GLY A 473 -22.93 -36.35 -9.14
C GLY A 473 -23.61 -35.02 -9.48
N GLU A 474 -24.47 -35.08 -10.48
CA GLU A 474 -25.36 -34.02 -10.96
C GLU A 474 -26.36 -33.52 -9.90
N ASP A 475 -26.91 -32.34 -10.22
CA ASP A 475 -28.11 -31.67 -9.68
C ASP A 475 -28.00 -30.84 -8.39
N GLU A 476 -27.51 -29.60 -8.53
CA GLU A 476 -28.27 -28.37 -8.20
C GLU A 476 -27.72 -27.18 -9.01
N PRO A 477 -28.55 -26.20 -9.44
CA PRO A 477 -28.05 -25.02 -10.12
C PRO A 477 -27.35 -24.10 -9.11
N GLN A 478 -26.03 -24.26 -8.97
CA GLN A 478 -25.20 -23.26 -8.31
C GLN A 478 -25.23 -21.99 -9.15
N GLY A 479 -25.77 -20.91 -8.59
CA GLY A 479 -25.61 -19.57 -9.15
C GLY A 479 -24.13 -19.21 -9.22
N ASP A 480 -23.75 -18.48 -10.27
CA ASP A 480 -22.37 -18.08 -10.53
C ASP A 480 -21.71 -17.49 -9.26
N PRO A 481 -20.43 -17.79 -8.99
CA PRO A 481 -19.73 -17.29 -7.82
C PRO A 481 -19.73 -15.76 -7.84
N VAL A 482 -20.35 -15.17 -6.81
CA VAL A 482 -20.37 -13.73 -6.59
C VAL A 482 -18.96 -13.29 -6.13
N PRO A 483 -18.33 -12.30 -6.77
CA PRO A 483 -17.00 -11.82 -6.38
C PRO A 483 -17.01 -11.15 -5.00
N ARG A 484 -15.84 -10.96 -4.38
CA ARG A 484 -15.73 -10.33 -3.04
C ARG A 484 -15.61 -8.81 -3.07
N SER A 485 -15.18 -8.24 -4.19
CA SER A 485 -15.13 -6.80 -4.48
C SER A 485 -15.63 -6.52 -5.90
N LEU A 486 -15.76 -5.25 -6.28
CA LEU A 486 -16.01 -4.88 -7.68
C LEU A 486 -14.84 -5.34 -8.58
N MET A 487 -15.11 -6.33 -9.42
CA MET A 487 -14.21 -6.79 -10.48
C MET A 487 -14.60 -6.18 -11.82
N VAL A 488 -13.62 -5.82 -12.66
CA VAL A 488 -13.88 -5.35 -14.02
C VAL A 488 -13.13 -6.23 -15.02
N ASP A 489 -13.87 -7.00 -15.81
CA ASP A 489 -13.31 -7.90 -16.83
C ASP A 489 -12.77 -7.12 -18.05
N GLY A 490 -13.16 -5.86 -18.18
CA GLY A 490 -12.77 -4.94 -19.24
C GLY A 490 -13.89 -4.70 -20.25
N ALA A 491 -13.51 -4.18 -21.41
CA ALA A 491 -14.42 -3.90 -22.51
C ALA A 491 -14.10 -4.80 -23.70
N PHE A 492 -15.11 -5.47 -24.27
CA PHE A 492 -14.94 -6.28 -25.47
C PHE A 492 -16.00 -5.99 -26.53
N PRO A 493 -15.60 -5.74 -27.79
CA PRO A 493 -14.22 -5.57 -28.27
C PRO A 493 -13.55 -4.30 -27.70
N ASN A 494 -12.22 -4.24 -27.65
CA ASN A 494 -11.44 -3.03 -27.37
C ASN A 494 -10.03 -3.16 -28.01
N PRO A 495 -9.66 -2.34 -29.01
CA PRO A 495 -10.42 -1.25 -29.62
C PRO A 495 -11.73 -1.68 -30.29
N PHE A 496 -12.69 -0.77 -30.44
CA PHE A 496 -14.04 -1.06 -30.94
C PHE A 496 -14.59 -0.04 -31.95
N ASN A 497 -15.61 -0.45 -32.71
CA ASN A 497 -16.34 0.37 -33.68
C ASN A 497 -17.78 -0.12 -33.91
N PRO A 498 -18.83 0.67 -33.63
CA PRO A 498 -18.90 1.74 -32.65
C PRO A 498 -19.31 1.23 -31.26
N THR A 499 -19.57 -0.08 -31.09
CA THR A 499 -20.12 -0.66 -29.86
C THR A 499 -19.11 -1.52 -29.11
N THR A 500 -19.11 -1.45 -27.79
CA THR A 500 -18.36 -2.34 -26.89
C THR A 500 -19.19 -2.71 -25.66
N ALA A 501 -19.02 -3.92 -25.17
CA ALA A 501 -19.61 -4.38 -23.92
C ALA A 501 -18.59 -4.22 -22.79
N ILE A 502 -18.94 -3.41 -21.80
CA ILE A 502 -18.19 -3.26 -20.55
C ILE A 502 -18.73 -4.31 -19.58
N ARG A 503 -17.85 -5.22 -19.16
CA ARG A 503 -18.19 -6.33 -18.27
C ARG A 503 -17.51 -6.13 -16.92
N PHE A 504 -18.28 -6.32 -15.87
CA PHE A 504 -17.84 -6.18 -14.49
C PHE A 504 -18.70 -7.08 -13.61
N ALA A 505 -18.25 -7.38 -12.39
CA ALA A 505 -19.02 -8.18 -11.45
C ALA A 505 -19.04 -7.48 -10.10
N THR A 506 -20.23 -7.38 -9.51
CA THR A 506 -20.42 -6.69 -8.22
C THR A 506 -20.45 -7.69 -7.08
N ALA A 507 -19.84 -7.34 -5.95
CA ALA A 507 -19.77 -8.24 -4.81
C ALA A 507 -21.06 -8.35 -4.00
N LYS A 508 -21.85 -7.27 -4.00
CA LYS A 508 -23.12 -7.17 -3.28
C LYS A 508 -24.13 -6.48 -4.19
N ALA A 509 -25.41 -6.85 -4.04
CA ALA A 509 -26.47 -6.13 -4.70
C ALA A 509 -26.54 -4.70 -4.14
N GLY A 510 -26.63 -3.69 -5.00
CA GLY A 510 -26.57 -2.30 -4.57
C GLY A 510 -26.51 -1.31 -5.73
N PRO A 511 -26.45 0.00 -5.42
CA PRO A 511 -26.36 1.05 -6.43
C PRO A 511 -25.06 0.93 -7.22
N VAL A 512 -25.19 0.92 -8.54
CA VAL A 512 -24.08 0.93 -9.49
C VAL A 512 -24.21 2.11 -10.43
N GLN A 513 -23.13 2.88 -10.54
CA GLN A 513 -23.00 3.96 -11.51
C GLN A 513 -21.89 3.63 -12.51
N VAL A 514 -22.19 3.74 -13.80
CA VAL A 514 -21.21 3.55 -14.88
C VAL A 514 -21.17 4.78 -15.76
N THR A 515 -20.01 5.44 -15.83
CA THR A 515 -19.84 6.73 -16.50
C THR A 515 -18.64 6.73 -17.44
N MET A 516 -18.84 7.19 -18.67
CA MET A 516 -17.80 7.41 -19.67
C MET A 516 -17.22 8.81 -19.58
N PHE A 517 -15.91 8.92 -19.71
CA PHE A 517 -15.12 10.15 -19.75
C PHE A 517 -14.19 10.17 -20.97
N ASP A 518 -13.88 11.35 -21.48
CA ASP A 518 -12.85 11.54 -22.50
C ASP A 518 -11.44 11.60 -21.87
N ALA A 519 -10.41 11.66 -22.71
CA ALA A 519 -9.01 11.74 -22.25
C ALA A 519 -8.65 13.02 -21.48
N GLN A 520 -9.56 14.00 -21.37
CA GLN A 520 -9.41 15.19 -20.53
C GLN A 520 -10.23 15.08 -19.23
N GLY A 521 -10.81 13.92 -18.93
CA GLY A 521 -11.64 13.70 -17.75
C GLY A 521 -13.02 14.35 -17.84
N ARG A 522 -13.46 14.82 -19.02
CA ARG A 522 -14.79 15.38 -19.18
C ARG A 522 -15.79 14.25 -19.40
N ARG A 523 -16.92 14.33 -18.68
CA ARG A 523 -18.00 13.34 -18.79
C ARG A 523 -18.58 13.33 -20.21
N VAL A 524 -18.62 12.14 -20.81
CA VAL A 524 -19.13 11.88 -22.17
C VAL A 524 -20.54 11.29 -22.11
N ARG A 525 -20.76 10.27 -21.26
CA ARG A 525 -22.04 9.57 -21.18
C ARG A 525 -22.24 8.83 -19.85
N GLY A 526 -23.47 8.82 -19.33
CA GLY A 526 -23.87 7.86 -18.29
C GLY A 526 -24.43 6.59 -18.92
N LEU A 527 -23.89 5.43 -18.56
CA LEU A 527 -24.34 4.12 -19.08
C LEU A 527 -25.27 3.41 -18.11
N ALA A 528 -25.06 3.57 -16.81
CA ALA A 528 -25.94 3.04 -15.77
C ALA A 528 -25.92 3.94 -14.52
N ASN A 529 -27.05 3.99 -13.83
CA ASN A 529 -27.22 4.61 -12.51
C ASN A 529 -28.45 3.93 -11.85
N GLU A 530 -28.28 2.67 -11.47
CA GLU A 530 -29.36 1.83 -10.97
C GLU A 530 -28.85 0.81 -9.95
N SER A 531 -29.76 0.20 -9.19
CA SER A 531 -29.37 -0.90 -8.31
C SER A 531 -29.23 -2.19 -9.12
N MET A 532 -28.05 -2.81 -9.08
CA MET A 532 -27.77 -4.09 -9.75
C MET A 532 -27.68 -5.23 -8.74
N ALA A 533 -27.93 -6.46 -9.21
CA ALA A 533 -27.74 -7.65 -8.40
C ALA A 533 -26.26 -7.99 -8.23
N ALA A 534 -25.92 -8.71 -7.16
CA ALA A 534 -24.58 -9.26 -6.98
C ALA A 534 -24.25 -10.24 -8.12
N GLY A 535 -22.97 -10.31 -8.51
CA GLY A 535 -22.48 -11.15 -9.59
C GLY A 535 -22.22 -10.39 -10.90
N PRO A 536 -22.02 -11.12 -12.02
CA PRO A 536 -21.67 -10.54 -13.31
C PRO A 536 -22.73 -9.59 -13.86
N GLN A 537 -22.26 -8.46 -14.38
CA GLN A 537 -23.02 -7.38 -14.99
C GLN A 537 -22.40 -6.98 -16.32
N GLN A 538 -23.22 -6.44 -17.21
CA GLN A 538 -22.76 -5.93 -18.50
C GLN A 538 -23.53 -4.68 -18.88
N VAL A 539 -22.80 -3.63 -19.27
CA VAL A 539 -23.37 -2.43 -19.90
C VAL A 539 -22.75 -2.22 -21.27
N ILE A 540 -23.52 -1.65 -22.20
CA ILE A 540 -23.07 -1.42 -23.58
C ILE A 540 -22.84 0.06 -23.79
N TRP A 541 -21.69 0.41 -24.35
CA TRP A 541 -21.48 1.73 -24.93
C TRP A 541 -21.52 1.65 -26.46
N ASP A 542 -22.28 2.54 -27.08
CA ASP A 542 -22.51 2.63 -28.53
C ASP A 542 -21.65 3.70 -29.23
N GLY A 543 -20.65 4.24 -28.52
CA GLY A 543 -19.77 5.28 -29.04
C GLY A 543 -20.44 6.65 -29.20
N ARG A 544 -21.54 6.94 -28.47
CA ARG A 544 -22.22 8.25 -28.47
C ARG A 544 -22.16 8.95 -27.11
N ASP A 545 -22.27 10.27 -27.12
CA ASP A 545 -22.42 11.12 -25.92
C ASP A 545 -23.90 11.16 -25.43
N ASP A 546 -24.16 11.82 -24.30
CA ASP A 546 -25.52 11.98 -23.74
C ASP A 546 -26.49 12.73 -24.68
N ARG A 547 -26.00 13.45 -25.69
CA ARG A 547 -26.83 14.14 -26.70
C ARG A 547 -27.11 13.25 -27.92
N GLY A 548 -26.64 12.00 -27.90
CA GLY A 548 -26.75 11.05 -29.01
C GLY A 548 -25.77 11.33 -30.16
N LEU A 549 -24.83 12.27 -30.00
CA LEU A 549 -23.81 12.56 -31.01
C LEU A 549 -22.70 11.52 -30.94
N VAL A 550 -22.18 11.13 -32.10
CA VAL A 550 -21.10 10.14 -32.17
C VAL A 550 -19.82 10.74 -31.61
N ALA A 551 -19.25 10.08 -30.60
CA ALA A 551 -17.99 10.45 -30.00
C ALA A 551 -16.84 10.30 -31.02
N PRO A 552 -15.81 11.17 -31.03
CA PRO A 552 -14.68 11.06 -31.96
C PRO A 552 -13.83 9.79 -31.71
N SER A 553 -13.08 9.33 -32.73
CA SER A 553 -12.06 8.30 -32.49
C SER A 553 -11.07 8.78 -31.44
N GLY A 554 -10.70 7.94 -30.49
CA GLY A 554 -9.84 8.34 -29.39
C GLY A 554 -9.92 7.41 -28.18
N VAL A 555 -9.20 7.82 -27.13
CA VAL A 555 -9.18 7.14 -25.84
C VAL A 555 -10.27 7.71 -24.95
N TYR A 556 -10.97 6.80 -24.27
CA TYR A 556 -12.01 7.07 -23.29
C TYR A 556 -11.74 6.27 -22.02
N PHE A 557 -12.30 6.71 -20.91
CA PHE A 557 -12.25 6.02 -19.63
C PHE A 557 -13.66 5.72 -19.16
N CYS A 558 -13.91 4.50 -18.72
CA CYS A 558 -15.16 4.11 -18.09
C CYS A 558 -14.91 3.95 -16.59
N LEU A 559 -15.56 4.76 -15.77
CA LEU A 559 -15.59 4.62 -14.32
C LEU A 559 -16.82 3.80 -13.92
N ILE A 560 -16.62 2.76 -13.14
CA ILE A 560 -17.66 1.90 -12.58
C ILE A 560 -17.57 2.05 -11.06
N GLU A 561 -18.67 2.46 -10.44
CA GLU A 561 -18.79 2.67 -9.00
C GLU A 561 -19.88 1.74 -8.47
N ALA A 562 -19.56 0.93 -7.46
CA ALA A 562 -20.49 0.00 -6.83
C ALA A 562 -20.31 0.06 -5.30
N GLY A 563 -21.22 0.76 -4.62
CA GLY A 563 -21.06 1.05 -3.18
C GLY A 563 -19.83 1.94 -2.91
N TYR A 564 -18.85 1.42 -2.17
CA TYR A 564 -17.58 2.11 -1.87
C TYR A 564 -16.45 1.75 -2.85
N ASP A 565 -16.65 0.76 -3.72
CA ASP A 565 -15.66 0.36 -4.71
C ASP A 565 -15.80 1.20 -5.98
N ALA A 566 -14.67 1.64 -6.53
CA ALA A 566 -14.61 2.27 -7.84
C ALA A 566 -13.46 1.67 -8.66
N ARG A 567 -13.72 1.40 -9.94
CA ARG A 567 -12.74 0.89 -10.90
C ARG A 567 -12.87 1.65 -12.21
N SER A 568 -11.74 2.01 -12.81
CA SER A 568 -11.72 2.63 -14.13
C SER A 568 -11.08 1.70 -15.15
N ILE A 569 -11.63 1.63 -16.36
CA ILE A 569 -11.00 0.97 -17.50
C ILE A 569 -10.84 1.92 -18.67
N LYS A 570 -9.80 1.69 -19.49
CA LYS A 570 -9.50 2.47 -20.69
C LYS A 570 -10.09 1.79 -21.94
N LEU A 571 -10.73 2.57 -22.79
CA LEU A 571 -11.36 2.13 -24.03
C LEU A 571 -10.83 2.93 -25.22
N ALA A 572 -10.65 2.27 -26.36
CA ALA A 572 -10.22 2.88 -27.62
C ALA A 572 -11.33 2.76 -28.67
N LEU A 573 -11.96 3.88 -29.01
CA LEU A 573 -12.92 3.97 -30.12
C LEU A 573 -12.15 4.27 -31.41
N MET A 574 -12.27 3.39 -32.41
CA MET A 574 -11.66 3.58 -33.73
C MET A 574 -12.72 3.57 -34.81
N LYS A 575 -12.88 4.68 -35.52
CA LYS A 575 -13.79 4.78 -36.67
C LYS A 575 -13.15 4.32 -37.96
#